data_AF-A0AAW5MSB9-F1
#
_entry.id   AF-A0AAW5MSB9-F1
#
_cell.length_a   1.000
_cell.length_b   1.000
_cell.length_c   1.000
_cell.angle_alpha   90.00
_cell.angle_beta   90.00
_cell.angle_gamma   90.00
#
_symmetry.space_group_name_H-M   'P 1'
#
loop_
_entity.id
_entity.type
_entity.pdbx_description
1 polymer ?
#
loop_
_entity_poly.entity_id
_entity_poly.type
_entity_poly.pdbx_seq_one_letter_code
_entity_poly.pdbx_strand_id
1 'polypeptide(L)' 'MIFTSSCCDNLSIDEIIERAEKGDCEAQYIVGFYYNRDSAIDSPDDEKAFY' A
#
# COMPACT_ATOMS: atom_id res chain seq x y z
N MET A 1 0.05 -0.82 20.39
CA MET A 1 1.40 -0.39 19.97
C MET A 1 2.05 -1.59 19.32
N ILE A 2 2.05 -1.65 17.99
CA ILE A 2 2.68 -2.76 17.26
C ILE A 2 4.14 -2.33 17.05
N PHE A 3 5.05 -2.93 17.81
CA PHE A 3 6.49 -2.84 17.55
C PHE A 3 6.84 -3.87 16.47
N THR A 4 6.42 -3.61 15.23
CA THR A 4 7.03 -4.27 14.07
C THR A 4 8.05 -3.28 13.56
N SER A 5 9.34 -3.53 13.84
CA SER A 5 10.41 -2.88 13.09
C SER A 5 10.37 -3.49 11.69
N SER A 6 9.54 -2.93 10.81
CA SER A 6 9.49 -3.33 9.40
C SER A 6 10.84 -3.00 8.76
N CYS A 7 11.34 -3.85 7.87
CA CYS A 7 12.54 -3.51 7.10
C CYS A 7 12.33 -2.29 6.18
N CYS A 8 11.08 -1.85 6.06
CA CYS A 8 10.62 -0.69 5.30
C CYS A 8 10.28 0.53 6.19
N ASP A 9 10.49 0.47 7.51
CA ASP A 9 10.23 1.60 8.40
C ASP A 9 11.16 2.78 8.07
N ASN A 10 10.58 3.95 7.83
CA ASN A 10 11.26 5.19 7.41
C ASN A 10 11.82 5.21 5.97
N LEU A 11 11.49 4.22 5.12
CA LEU A 11 11.76 4.32 3.69
C LEU A 11 10.68 5.16 3.00
N SER A 12 11.08 5.91 1.98
CA SER A 12 10.15 6.52 1.03
C SER A 12 9.45 5.44 0.20
N ILE A 13 8.30 5.79 -0.39
CA ILE A 13 7.56 4.86 -1.26
C ILE A 13 8.40 4.38 -2.45
N ASP A 14 9.25 5.26 -3.01
CA ASP A 14 10.13 4.92 -4.13
C ASP A 14 11.19 3.88 -3.73
N GLU A 15 11.76 4.00 -2.52
CA GLU A 15 12.71 3.02 -1.97
C GLU A 15 12.04 1.67 -1.68
N ILE A 16 10.79 1.68 -1.25
CA ILE A 16 10.01 0.46 -1.03
C ILE A 16 9.71 -0.22 -2.37
N ILE A 17 9.37 0.54 -3.42
CA ILE A 17 9.17 0.02 -4.77
C ILE A 17 10.46 -0.63 -5.31
N GLU A 18 11.60 0.05 -5.19
CA GLU A 18 12.90 -0.50 -5.65
C GLU A 18 13.24 -1.83 -4.93
N ARG A 19 12.92 -1.95 -3.64
CA ARG A 19 13.12 -3.21 -2.89
C ARG A 19 12.14 -4.30 -3.34
N ALA A 20 10.88 -3.94 -3.58
CA ALA A 20 9.88 -4.88 -4.08
C ALA A 20 10.28 -5.46 -5.44
N GLU A 21 10.82 -4.63 -6.35
CA GLU A 21 11.35 -5.06 -7.66
C GLU A 21 12.55 -6.01 -7.54
N LYS A 22 13.36 -5.86 -6.48
CA LYS A 22 14.48 -6.76 -6.17
C LYS A 22 14.05 -8.07 -5.51
N GLY A 23 12.76 -8.25 -5.23
CA GLY A 23 12.22 -9.49 -4.64
C GLY A 23 12.08 -9.48 -3.12
N ASP A 24 12.16 -8.31 -2.47
CA ASP A 24 11.88 -8.19 -1.03
C ASP A 24 10.38 -8.44 -0.77
N CYS A 25 10.07 -9.55 -0.09
CA CYS A 25 8.69 -9.99 0.11
C CYS A 25 7.88 -9.04 1.01
N GLU A 26 8.53 -8.36 1.97
CA GLU A 26 7.87 -7.41 2.83
C GLU A 26 7.53 -6.13 2.06
N ALA A 27 8.48 -5.65 1.24
CA ALA A 27 8.23 -4.51 0.35
C ALA A 27 7.12 -4.80 -0.67
N GLN A 28 7.08 -6.01 -1.25
CA GLN A 28 6.00 -6.42 -2.17
C GLN A 28 4.62 -6.40 -1.50
N TYR A 29 4.51 -6.86 -0.26
CA TYR A 29 3.27 -6.78 0.50
C TYR A 29 2.84 -5.33 0.73
N ILE A 30 3.78 -4.46 1.12
CA ILE A 30 3.51 -3.04 1.40
C ILE A 30 3.06 -2.30 0.13
N VAL A 31 3.75 -2.49 -1.01
CA VAL A 31 3.37 -1.88 -2.31
C VAL A 31 1.99 -2.36 -2.74
N GLY A 32 1.70 -3.66 -2.62
CA GLY A 32 0.39 -4.21 -2.94
C GLY A 32 -0.73 -3.63 -2.06
N PHE A 33 -0.47 -3.44 -0.77
CA PHE A 33 -1.41 -2.80 0.15
C PHE A 33 -1.67 -1.32 -0.20
N TYR A 34 -0.62 -0.57 -0.53
CA TYR A 34 -0.74 0.83 -0.96
C TYR A 34 -1.65 0.97 -2.19
N TYR A 35 -1.40 0.20 -3.26
CA TYR A 35 -2.24 0.28 -4.47
C TYR A 35 -3.67 -0.24 -4.27
N ASN A 36 -3.87 -1.24 -3.41
CA ASN A 36 -5.22 -1.71 -3.10
C ASN A 36 -6.03 -0.64 -2.34
N ARG A 37 -5.37 0.10 -1.43
CA ARG A 37 -5.99 1.21 -0.70
C ARG A 37 -6.32 2.38 -1.62
N ASP A 38 -5.42 2.74 -2.52
CA ASP A 38 -5.68 3.82 -3.48
C ASP A 38 -6.79 3.46 -4.47
N SER A 39 -6.83 2.20 -4.94
CA SER A 39 -7.91 1.71 -5.80
C SER A 39 -9.28 1.68 -5.08
N ALA A 40 -9.32 1.58 -3.75
CA ALA A 40 -10.55 1.65 -2.97
C ALA A 40 -11.01 3.10 -2.72
N ILE A 41 -10.12 4.08 -2.84
CA ILE A 41 -10.45 5.51 -2.71
C ILE A 41 -11.04 6.05 -4.01
N ASP A 42 -10.69 5.46 -5.16
CA ASP A 42 -11.25 5.78 -6.49
C ASP A 42 -12.60 5.09 -6.79
N SER A 43 -13.22 4.43 -5.80
CA SER A 43 -14.62 4.01 -5.88
C SER A 43 -15.52 5.11 -5.28
N PRO A 44 -16.10 6.03 -6.08
CA PRO A 44 -17.15 6.94 -5.63
C PRO A 44 -18.48 6.19 -5.50
N ASP A 45 -18.53 5.10 -4.74
CA ASP A 45 -19.78 4.43 -4.42
C ASP A 45 -20.16 4.81 -3.00
N ASP A 46 -20.97 5.86 -2.89
CA ASP A 46 -22.02 5.93 -1.84
C ASP A 46 -23.07 7.05 -2.05
N GLU A 47 -23.14 7.74 -3.20
CA GLU A 47 -24.18 8.77 -3.40
C GLU A 47 -24.88 8.77 -4.77
N LYS A 48 -25.28 7.60 -5.29
CA LYS A 48 -26.39 7.55 -6.26
C LYS A 48 -27.10 6.20 -6.41
N ALA A 49 -27.68 5.70 -5.31
CA ALA A 49 -28.72 4.68 -5.37
C ALA A 49 -30.05 5.24 -4.82
N PHE A 50 -30.55 6.33 -5.42
CA PHE A 50 -31.95 6.72 -5.28
C PHE A 50 -32.51 7.25 -6.62
N TYR A 51 -33.58 6.55 -7.04
CA TYR A 51 -34.53 6.77 -8.14
C TYR A 51 -34.11 6.44 -9.57
#